data_AF-A0A2E9IR86-F1
#
_entry.id   AF-A0A2E9IR86-F1
#
_cell.length_a   1.000
_cell.length_b   1.000
_cell.length_c   1.000
_cell.angle_alpha   90.00
_cell.angle_beta   90.00
_cell.angle_gamma   90.00
#
_symmetry.space_group_name_H-M   'P 1'
#
loop_
_entity.id
_entity.type
_entity.pdbx_description
1 polymer ?
#
loop_
_entity_poly.entity_id
_entity_poly.type
_entity_poly.pdbx_seq_one_letter_code
_entity_poly.pdbx_strand_id
1 'polypeptide(L)'
;MNTKIALTISLSCLAATVHGAEIYQTVQGSDSQHWGTAIWGDPASVRITEDPDNIYVTDGSTSASAARSGNYSNSGFGNNTLKLINGAGFVNKAQYVNEANFILEGNSSLSAGDQTGTYGNTFTSSTTIFVDAGQSGQFNAGPAARKQRFASFISGSGTINAVGEDATTINYIQQSGNTFSGLWTVSTSTLASLSDGSFGTGSFLINDGGVLDISYEFRDATSTSTLTIETGGLFQLNSGITSYFNSITLNGIALDAGTYTFSDLDAGKQAFFTDIDGTGSFTVVPEPTTTALMIGSLLLGFTLIRRRK
;
A
#
# COMPACT_ATOMS: atom_id res chain seq x y z
N MET A 1 -42.25 -37.94 31.00
CA MET A 1 -40.94 -37.86 30.35
C MET A 1 -40.87 -36.46 29.76
N ASN A 2 -40.32 -35.50 30.51
CA ASN A 2 -40.49 -34.06 30.24
C ASN A 2 -39.24 -33.53 29.52
N THR A 3 -39.37 -33.33 28.22
CA THR A 3 -38.33 -32.75 27.37
C THR A 3 -38.26 -31.24 27.62
N LYS A 4 -37.19 -30.77 28.27
CA LYS A 4 -36.91 -29.34 28.41
C LYS A 4 -36.25 -28.84 27.12
N ILE A 5 -36.95 -28.00 26.37
CA ILE A 5 -36.41 -27.25 25.24
C ILE A 5 -35.69 -26.03 25.82
N ALA A 6 -34.37 -25.99 25.68
CA ALA A 6 -33.56 -24.82 26.02
C ALA A 6 -33.58 -23.86 24.82
N LEU A 7 -34.26 -22.72 24.99
CA LEU A 7 -34.27 -21.63 24.02
C LEU A 7 -33.07 -20.71 24.32
N THR A 8 -32.02 -20.81 23.52
CA THR A 8 -30.86 -19.91 23.60
C THR A 8 -31.20 -18.64 22.83
N ILE A 9 -31.47 -17.55 23.55
CA ILE A 9 -31.61 -16.21 22.97
C ILE A 9 -30.20 -15.63 22.85
N SER A 10 -29.63 -15.65 21.66
CA SER A 10 -28.39 -14.95 21.34
C SER A 10 -28.70 -13.45 21.20
N LEU A 11 -28.39 -12.68 22.25
CA LEU A 11 -28.47 -11.24 22.25
C LEU A 11 -27.24 -10.69 21.49
N SER A 12 -27.38 -10.48 20.19
CA SER A 12 -26.38 -9.76 19.39
C SER A 12 -26.43 -8.29 19.77
N CYS A 13 -25.49 -7.83 20.59
CA CYS A 13 -25.24 -6.41 20.81
C CYS A 13 -24.79 -5.79 19.48
N LEU A 14 -25.69 -5.08 18.79
CA LEU A 14 -25.31 -4.12 17.76
C LEU A 14 -24.53 -3.00 18.47
N ALA A 15 -23.20 -3.10 18.46
CA ALA A 15 -22.36 -1.94 18.72
C ALA A 15 -22.57 -0.99 17.54
N ALA A 16 -23.39 0.04 17.72
CA ALA A 16 -23.45 1.15 16.79
C ALA A 16 -22.11 1.89 16.92
N THR A 17 -21.20 1.67 15.98
CA THR A 17 -20.01 2.51 15.83
C THR A 17 -20.52 3.91 15.54
N VAL A 18 -20.40 4.82 16.50
CA VAL A 18 -20.69 6.24 16.27
C VAL A 18 -19.56 6.75 15.39
N HIS A 19 -19.78 6.77 14.08
CA HIS A 19 -18.84 7.41 13.17
C HIS A 19 -18.92 8.92 13.41
N GLY A 20 -17.76 9.59 13.52
CA GLY A 20 -17.67 11.04 13.55
C GLY A 20 -18.34 11.68 12.32
N ALA A 21 -18.60 12.98 12.37
CA ALA A 21 -19.23 13.67 11.27
C ALA A 21 -18.34 13.65 10.00
N GLU A 22 -18.94 13.36 8.84
CA GLU A 22 -18.29 13.61 7.54
C GLU A 22 -18.45 15.08 7.16
N ILE A 23 -17.32 15.77 7.03
CA ILE A 23 -17.25 17.19 6.72
C ILE A 23 -16.68 17.33 5.30
N TYR A 24 -17.54 17.63 4.34
CA TYR A 24 -17.13 17.93 2.96
C TYR A 24 -16.54 19.34 2.88
N GLN A 25 -15.29 19.45 2.43
CA GLN A 25 -14.65 20.75 2.27
C GLN A 25 -13.87 20.81 0.95
N THR A 26 -14.28 21.71 0.07
CA THR A 26 -13.50 22.07 -1.11
C THR A 26 -12.44 23.09 -0.71
N VAL A 27 -11.19 22.66 -0.52
CA VAL A 27 -10.07 23.61 -0.30
C VAL A 27 -9.59 24.11 -1.66
N GLN A 28 -9.91 25.36 -1.98
CA GLN A 28 -9.24 26.11 -3.05
C GLN A 28 -8.30 27.13 -2.43
N GLY A 29 -6.99 26.94 -2.58
CA GLY A 29 -6.00 27.92 -2.14
C GLY A 29 -4.81 27.96 -3.08
N SER A 30 -4.39 29.17 -3.46
CA SER A 30 -3.08 29.38 -4.08
C SER A 30 -1.98 28.97 -3.10
N ASP A 31 -0.84 28.50 -3.63
CA ASP A 31 0.34 28.12 -2.85
C ASP A 31 0.62 29.12 -1.70
N SER A 32 0.60 28.63 -0.45
CA SER A 32 1.40 29.09 0.71
C SER A 32 0.76 29.54 2.04
N GLN A 33 -0.56 29.67 2.27
CA GLN A 33 -1.00 30.51 3.42
C GLN A 33 -1.70 29.92 4.65
N HIS A 34 -1.92 28.62 4.81
CA HIS A 34 -3.03 28.26 5.73
C HIS A 34 -2.71 27.37 6.96
N TRP A 35 -1.57 26.70 7.12
CA TRP A 35 -1.37 25.77 8.28
C TRP A 35 -0.99 26.44 9.62
N GLY A 36 -1.53 27.61 9.92
CA GLY A 36 -1.40 28.31 11.22
C GLY A 36 -2.60 29.20 11.58
N THR A 37 -3.47 29.47 10.61
CA THR A 37 -4.80 30.07 10.78
C THR A 37 -5.74 29.18 9.99
N ALA A 38 -6.58 28.43 10.69
CA ALA A 38 -7.47 27.40 10.15
C ALA A 38 -7.81 27.57 8.65
N ILE A 39 -7.13 26.80 7.80
CA ILE A 39 -7.59 26.48 6.43
C ILE A 39 -8.98 25.86 6.48
N TRP A 40 -9.24 25.23 7.62
CA TRP A 40 -10.48 24.69 8.13
C TRP A 40 -11.48 25.81 8.53
N GLY A 41 -11.52 26.92 7.77
CA GLY A 41 -12.35 28.11 8.05
C GLY A 41 -12.04 28.80 9.38
N ASP A 42 -12.42 30.06 9.55
CA ASP A 42 -12.61 30.60 10.90
C ASP A 42 -13.74 29.80 11.57
N PRO A 43 -13.47 28.95 12.59
CA PRO A 43 -14.52 28.40 13.39
C PRO A 43 -14.78 29.42 14.48
N ALA A 44 -15.61 30.40 14.20
CA ALA A 44 -16.36 30.99 15.31
C ALA A 44 -17.27 29.93 15.99
N SER A 45 -17.30 28.64 15.54
CA SER A 45 -18.04 27.57 16.22
C SER A 45 -17.53 26.12 16.15
N VAL A 46 -16.55 25.73 15.32
CA VAL A 46 -16.08 24.31 15.26
C VAL A 46 -14.68 24.14 15.88
N ARG A 47 -14.64 23.81 17.16
CA ARG A 47 -13.41 23.44 17.87
C ARG A 47 -12.94 22.06 17.43
N ILE A 48 -11.86 22.01 16.64
CA ILE A 48 -11.15 20.77 16.25
C ILE A 48 -10.69 19.94 17.47
N THR A 49 -10.67 20.53 18.66
CA THR A 49 -10.24 19.88 19.91
C THR A 49 -11.31 19.08 20.65
N GLU A 50 -12.59 19.11 20.25
CA GLU A 50 -13.66 18.49 21.06
C GLU A 50 -14.21 17.16 20.53
N ASP A 51 -13.93 16.77 19.29
CA ASP A 51 -14.38 15.47 18.75
C ASP A 51 -13.25 14.77 17.97
N PRO A 52 -12.53 13.79 18.56
CA PRO A 52 -11.69 12.89 17.80
C PRO A 52 -12.56 12.14 16.76
N ASP A 53 -11.98 11.70 15.64
CA ASP A 53 -12.64 10.87 14.62
C ASP A 53 -13.43 11.60 13.52
N ASN A 54 -13.25 12.91 13.33
CA ASN A 54 -13.82 13.61 12.18
C ASN A 54 -13.16 13.19 10.86
N ILE A 55 -13.98 13.07 9.80
CA ILE A 55 -13.54 12.81 8.43
C ILE A 55 -13.69 14.09 7.60
N TYR A 56 -12.58 14.63 7.13
CA TYR A 56 -12.53 15.79 6.25
C TYR A 56 -12.39 15.30 4.81
N VAL A 57 -13.28 15.69 3.90
CA VAL A 57 -13.27 15.22 2.51
C VAL A 57 -12.78 16.31 1.57
N THR A 58 -11.70 16.05 0.83
CA THR A 58 -11.23 16.89 -0.29
C THR A 58 -11.58 16.21 -1.62
N ASP A 59 -12.39 16.88 -2.43
CA ASP A 59 -12.81 16.41 -3.75
C ASP A 59 -11.97 17.04 -4.87
N GLY A 60 -11.44 16.20 -5.76
CA GLY A 60 -10.66 16.56 -6.95
C GLY A 60 -11.41 17.30 -8.06
N SER A 61 -12.72 17.55 -7.89
CA SER A 61 -13.61 18.13 -8.92
C SER A 61 -13.30 19.56 -9.36
N THR A 62 -12.34 20.24 -8.71
CA THR A 62 -11.92 21.59 -9.12
C THR A 62 -10.44 21.62 -9.57
N SER A 63 -10.11 22.50 -10.52
CA SER A 63 -8.85 22.48 -11.28
C SER A 63 -7.54 22.71 -10.48
N ALA A 64 -7.61 22.82 -9.15
CA ALA A 64 -6.46 23.02 -8.25
C ALA A 64 -6.61 22.23 -6.93
N SER A 65 -7.01 20.96 -7.00
CA SER A 65 -7.37 20.14 -5.84
C SER A 65 -6.18 19.52 -5.09
N ALA A 66 -5.16 20.33 -4.78
CA ALA A 66 -4.09 19.91 -3.89
C ALA A 66 -4.29 20.57 -2.52
N ALA A 67 -4.71 19.78 -1.53
CA ALA A 67 -4.36 20.10 -0.15
C ALA A 67 -2.83 20.08 -0.04
N ARG A 68 -2.24 20.96 0.76
CA ARG A 68 -0.77 21.03 0.89
C ARG A 68 -0.47 21.32 2.33
N SER A 69 0.40 20.58 3.03
CA SER A 69 0.92 21.07 4.31
C SER A 69 1.65 22.39 4.08
N GLY A 70 1.48 23.33 5.01
CA GLY A 70 2.28 24.53 5.06
C GLY A 70 3.69 24.22 5.55
N ASN A 71 4.46 25.25 5.88
CA ASN A 71 5.77 25.07 6.52
C ASN A 71 5.64 24.74 8.02
N TYR A 72 4.71 23.88 8.42
CA TYR A 72 4.42 23.57 9.82
C TYR A 72 4.11 22.09 10.01
N SER A 73 4.47 21.55 11.18
CA SER A 73 3.96 20.25 11.64
C SER A 73 2.45 20.34 11.84
N ASN A 74 1.73 19.34 11.35
CA ASN A 74 0.28 19.22 11.52
C ASN A 74 -0.11 18.46 12.81
N SER A 75 0.69 18.54 13.88
CA SER A 75 0.42 17.85 15.15
C SER A 75 -0.95 18.19 15.76
N GLY A 76 -1.49 19.38 15.49
CA GLY A 76 -2.86 19.77 15.89
C GLY A 76 -3.98 19.05 15.13
N PHE A 77 -3.65 18.27 14.10
CA PHE A 77 -4.58 17.41 13.35
C PHE A 77 -4.43 15.92 13.73
N GLY A 78 -3.58 15.60 14.72
CA GLY A 78 -3.39 14.23 15.18
C GLY A 78 -4.74 13.56 15.50
N ASN A 79 -4.91 12.32 15.03
CA ASN A 79 -6.12 11.49 15.11
C ASN A 79 -7.28 11.86 14.17
N ASN A 80 -7.24 12.99 13.46
CA ASN A 80 -8.26 13.30 12.45
C ASN A 80 -7.93 12.64 11.11
N THR A 81 -8.96 12.39 10.30
CA THR A 81 -8.82 11.71 9.02
C THR A 81 -9.09 12.67 7.87
N LEU A 82 -8.15 12.75 6.92
CA LEU A 82 -8.33 13.41 5.64
C LEU A 82 -8.63 12.38 4.56
N LYS A 83 -9.87 12.38 4.06
CA LYS A 83 -10.31 11.57 2.93
C LYS A 83 -10.08 12.35 1.64
N LEU A 84 -9.27 11.80 0.75
CA LEU A 84 -8.97 12.36 -0.57
C LEU A 84 -9.70 11.55 -1.63
N ILE A 85 -10.49 12.20 -2.48
CA ILE A 85 -11.29 11.53 -3.52
C ILE A 85 -11.07 12.16 -4.90
N ASN A 86 -11.44 11.44 -5.96
CA ASN A 86 -11.47 11.93 -7.34
C ASN A 86 -10.17 12.60 -7.82
N GLY A 87 -9.01 12.04 -7.43
CA GLY A 87 -7.70 12.56 -7.82
C GLY A 87 -7.20 13.72 -6.98
N ALA A 88 -7.89 14.08 -5.88
CA ALA A 88 -7.39 15.06 -4.93
C ALA A 88 -6.00 14.70 -4.42
N GLY A 89 -5.12 15.68 -4.32
CA GLY A 89 -3.76 15.50 -3.82
C GLY A 89 -3.56 16.11 -2.44
N PHE A 90 -2.66 15.53 -1.66
CA PHE A 90 -2.05 16.14 -0.50
C PHE A 90 -0.54 16.26 -0.73
N VAL A 91 -0.01 17.49 -0.78
CA VAL A 91 1.44 17.72 -0.89
C VAL A 91 2.01 17.96 0.50
N ASN A 92 2.89 17.07 0.97
CA ASN A 92 3.65 17.31 2.19
C ASN A 92 4.83 18.24 1.87
N LYS A 93 4.78 19.52 2.27
CA LYS A 93 5.93 20.44 2.15
C LYS A 93 7.01 20.15 3.21
N ALA A 94 8.23 20.47 2.83
CA ALA A 94 9.47 19.94 3.39
C ALA A 94 9.69 20.12 4.90
N GLN A 95 10.49 19.21 5.49
CA GLN A 95 10.97 19.15 6.89
C GLN A 95 9.92 18.78 7.95
N TYR A 96 8.66 18.59 7.57
CA TYR A 96 7.61 18.34 8.55
C TYR A 96 7.14 16.88 8.55
N VAL A 97 7.12 16.37 9.78
CA VAL A 97 6.40 15.18 10.19
C VAL A 97 4.91 15.42 9.94
N ASN A 98 4.31 14.53 9.14
CA ASN A 98 2.87 14.46 9.02
C ASN A 98 2.30 13.46 10.03
N GLU A 99 1.30 13.88 10.80
CA GLU A 99 0.61 13.07 11.82
C GLU A 99 -0.90 12.87 11.55
N ALA A 100 -1.39 13.25 10.36
CA ALA A 100 -2.79 13.08 9.99
C ALA A 100 -3.05 11.63 9.54
N ASN A 101 -4.30 11.17 9.68
CA ASN A 101 -4.76 9.93 9.05
C ASN A 101 -5.28 10.23 7.64
N PHE A 102 -5.16 9.27 6.73
CA PHE A 102 -5.57 9.42 5.33
C PHE A 102 -6.43 8.26 4.86
N ILE A 103 -7.49 8.58 4.12
CA ILE A 103 -8.24 7.64 3.28
C ILE A 103 -8.03 8.07 1.83
N LEU A 104 -7.51 7.17 1.00
CA LEU A 104 -7.24 7.45 -0.42
C LEU A 104 -8.27 6.74 -1.31
N GLU A 105 -9.01 7.52 -2.08
CA GLU A 105 -9.96 7.02 -3.07
C GLU A 105 -9.77 7.71 -4.43
N GLY A 106 -10.23 7.05 -5.49
CA GLY A 106 -10.30 7.61 -6.84
C GLY A 106 -9.00 8.20 -7.37
N ASN A 107 -7.86 7.51 -7.23
CA ASN A 107 -6.52 7.96 -7.64
C ASN A 107 -6.02 9.23 -6.92
N SER A 108 -6.50 9.49 -5.71
CA SER A 108 -5.94 10.56 -4.88
C SER A 108 -4.45 10.36 -4.57
N SER A 109 -3.73 11.43 -4.26
CA SER A 109 -2.26 11.38 -4.13
C SER A 109 -1.75 11.91 -2.80
N LEU A 110 -0.70 11.30 -2.28
CA LEU A 110 0.17 11.81 -1.23
C LEU A 110 1.52 12.15 -1.87
N SER A 111 1.80 13.44 -2.03
CA SER A 111 2.93 13.94 -2.82
C SER A 111 4.02 14.55 -1.94
N ALA A 112 5.27 14.32 -2.32
CA ALA A 112 6.42 14.99 -1.73
C ALA A 112 6.55 16.43 -2.26
N GLY A 113 6.67 17.40 -1.35
CA GLY A 113 7.00 18.79 -1.65
C GLY A 113 8.48 19.01 -1.95
N ASP A 114 8.93 20.26 -1.83
CA ASP A 114 10.06 20.75 -2.64
C ASP A 114 11.49 20.42 -2.21
N GLN A 115 11.71 19.59 -1.18
CA GLN A 115 13.07 19.34 -0.69
C GLN A 115 13.74 18.07 -1.21
N THR A 116 15.03 18.23 -1.46
CA THR A 116 16.02 17.20 -1.72
C THR A 116 16.78 16.90 -0.41
N GLY A 117 16.92 15.62 -0.05
CA GLY A 117 17.54 15.19 1.21
C GLY A 117 17.31 13.68 1.46
N THR A 118 17.98 13.11 2.46
CA THR A 118 17.94 11.65 2.72
C THR A 118 16.51 11.13 2.91
N TYR A 119 15.65 11.90 3.58
CA TYR A 119 14.21 11.66 3.70
C TYR A 119 13.48 13.00 3.62
N GLY A 120 13.19 13.48 2.40
CA GLY A 120 12.64 14.82 2.18
C GLY A 120 11.30 15.08 2.88
N ASN A 121 10.40 14.09 2.86
CA ASN A 121 9.07 14.16 3.49
C ASN A 121 8.77 12.87 4.27
N THR A 122 8.26 12.97 5.50
CA THR A 122 7.94 11.79 6.35
C THR A 122 6.49 11.83 6.84
N PHE A 123 5.76 10.74 6.61
CA PHE A 123 4.54 10.39 7.36
C PHE A 123 4.96 9.51 8.53
N THR A 124 4.58 9.86 9.76
CA THR A 124 5.10 9.19 10.96
C THR A 124 4.32 7.95 11.33
N SER A 125 4.81 7.23 12.35
CA SER A 125 4.16 6.05 12.91
C SER A 125 2.82 6.31 13.60
N SER A 126 2.45 7.57 13.84
CA SER A 126 1.10 7.92 14.31
C SER A 126 0.10 8.10 13.18
N THR A 127 0.55 8.26 11.92
CA THR A 127 -0.31 8.35 10.75
C THR A 127 -0.79 6.95 10.34
N THR A 128 -2.08 6.83 10.04
CA THR A 128 -2.64 5.69 9.32
C THR A 128 -3.02 6.08 7.90
N ILE A 129 -2.77 5.21 6.92
CA ILE A 129 -3.18 5.36 5.53
C ILE A 129 -4.04 4.14 5.15
N PHE A 130 -5.23 4.39 4.62
CA PHE A 130 -6.19 3.37 4.22
C PHE A 130 -6.59 3.52 2.75
N VAL A 131 -6.62 2.40 2.01
CA VAL A 131 -7.10 2.32 0.63
C VAL A 131 -8.06 1.15 0.48
N ASP A 132 -9.34 1.44 0.30
CA ASP A 132 -10.40 0.42 0.28
C ASP A 132 -10.36 -0.45 -0.99
N ALA A 133 -11.03 -1.60 -0.93
CA ALA A 133 -11.20 -2.48 -2.07
C ALA A 133 -11.84 -1.74 -3.27
N GLY A 134 -11.25 -1.90 -4.45
CA GLY A 134 -11.72 -1.22 -5.67
C GLY A 134 -11.36 0.27 -5.74
N GLN A 135 -10.70 0.82 -4.73
CA GLN A 135 -10.16 2.17 -4.72
C GLN A 135 -8.68 2.20 -5.06
N SER A 136 -8.18 3.40 -5.34
CA SER A 136 -6.78 3.62 -5.61
C SER A 136 -6.26 4.92 -5.01
N GLY A 137 -5.00 4.88 -4.57
CA GLY A 137 -4.21 6.03 -4.13
C GLY A 137 -2.86 6.09 -4.86
N GLN A 138 -2.14 7.18 -4.67
CA GLN A 138 -0.80 7.39 -5.23
C GLN A 138 0.16 7.88 -4.16
N PHE A 139 1.36 7.32 -4.14
CA PHE A 139 2.51 7.86 -3.42
C PHE A 139 3.43 8.51 -4.45
N ASN A 140 3.42 9.83 -4.49
CA ASN A 140 4.11 10.61 -5.52
C ASN A 140 5.35 11.25 -4.92
N ALA A 141 6.52 10.68 -5.20
CA ALA A 141 7.80 11.21 -4.73
C ALA A 141 8.14 12.57 -5.37
N GLY A 142 7.40 13.04 -6.38
CA GLY A 142 7.60 14.32 -7.04
C GLY A 142 8.70 14.28 -8.09
N PRO A 143 9.28 15.45 -8.46
CA PRO A 143 10.38 15.53 -9.43
C PRO A 143 11.68 14.88 -8.94
N ALA A 144 12.63 14.71 -9.86
CA ALA A 144 13.81 13.87 -9.80
C ALA A 144 14.60 13.99 -8.48
N ALA A 145 15.15 12.85 -8.04
CA ALA A 145 15.94 12.67 -6.81
C ALA A 145 15.24 13.00 -5.48
N ARG A 146 13.91 13.19 -5.47
CA ARG A 146 13.14 13.32 -4.22
C ARG A 146 12.89 11.97 -3.56
N LYS A 147 12.87 11.98 -2.23
CA LYS A 147 12.66 10.81 -1.38
C LYS A 147 11.52 11.07 -0.40
N GLN A 148 10.54 10.17 -0.38
CA GLN A 148 9.41 10.21 0.54
C GLN A 148 9.48 8.98 1.45
N ARG A 149 9.13 9.14 2.72
CA ARG A 149 9.16 8.07 3.70
C ARG A 149 7.81 7.93 4.39
N PHE A 150 7.31 6.71 4.39
CA PHE A 150 6.08 6.30 5.03
C PHE A 150 6.44 5.41 6.22
N ALA A 151 6.60 6.04 7.38
CA ALA A 151 6.68 5.34 8.67
C ALA A 151 5.28 5.10 9.27
N SER A 152 4.23 5.45 8.52
CA SER A 152 2.81 5.25 8.82
C SER A 152 2.35 3.81 8.69
N PHE A 153 1.31 3.45 9.44
CA PHE A 153 0.59 2.20 9.24
C PHE A 153 -0.24 2.26 7.96
N ILE A 154 -0.06 1.33 7.04
CA ILE A 154 -0.77 1.25 5.76
C ILE A 154 -1.62 -0.02 5.76
N SER A 155 -2.90 0.13 5.41
CA SER A 155 -3.90 -0.93 5.44
C SER A 155 -4.91 -0.81 4.30
N GLY A 156 -5.74 -1.85 4.14
CA GLY A 156 -6.72 -1.96 3.06
C GLY A 156 -6.27 -2.89 1.94
N SER A 157 -7.12 -3.01 0.92
CA SER A 157 -6.96 -3.98 -0.18
C SER A 157 -7.16 -3.37 -1.56
N GLY A 158 -7.13 -2.04 -1.67
CA GLY A 158 -7.14 -1.33 -2.95
C GLY A 158 -5.79 -1.34 -3.65
N THR A 159 -5.56 -0.33 -4.50
CA THR A 159 -4.30 -0.18 -5.23
C THR A 159 -3.54 1.06 -4.77
N ILE A 160 -2.25 0.92 -4.45
CA ILE A 160 -1.35 2.06 -4.21
C ILE A 160 -0.36 2.14 -5.38
N ASN A 161 -0.35 3.30 -6.04
CA ASN A 161 0.58 3.57 -7.14
C ASN A 161 1.76 4.40 -6.64
N ALA A 162 2.94 3.79 -6.52
CA ALA A 162 4.20 4.50 -6.32
C ALA A 162 4.63 5.13 -7.66
N VAL A 163 4.70 6.46 -7.69
CA VAL A 163 5.04 7.26 -8.86
C VAL A 163 6.08 8.32 -8.54
N GLY A 164 6.74 8.79 -9.59
CA GLY A 164 7.71 9.89 -9.55
C GLY A 164 8.15 10.28 -10.95
N GLU A 165 9.19 11.10 -11.06
CA GLU A 165 9.74 11.51 -12.35
C GLU A 165 10.59 10.41 -13.00
N ASP A 166 11.36 9.67 -12.20
CA ASP A 166 12.21 8.57 -12.64
C ASP A 166 12.53 7.61 -11.48
N ALA A 167 13.23 6.51 -11.79
CA ALA A 167 13.67 5.52 -10.81
C ALA A 167 14.58 6.07 -9.69
N THR A 168 15.16 7.27 -9.83
CA THR A 168 15.95 7.90 -8.76
C THR A 168 15.09 8.54 -7.67
N THR A 169 13.80 8.76 -7.96
CA THR A 169 12.80 9.13 -6.96
C THR A 169 12.36 7.90 -6.18
N ILE A 170 12.28 8.01 -4.85
CA ILE A 170 12.07 6.84 -3.97
C ILE A 170 10.92 7.06 -2.99
N ASN A 171 10.00 6.11 -2.97
CA ASN A 171 8.98 5.96 -1.93
C ASN A 171 9.44 4.86 -0.97
N TYR A 172 9.85 5.23 0.25
CA TYR A 172 10.27 4.28 1.28
C TYR A 172 9.09 3.89 2.17
N ILE A 173 8.84 2.59 2.33
CA ILE A 173 7.88 2.06 3.31
C ILE A 173 8.65 1.47 4.49
N GLN A 174 8.44 2.01 5.69
CA GLN A 174 9.22 1.67 6.88
C GLN A 174 8.42 0.95 7.97
N GLN A 175 7.10 1.04 7.99
CA GLN A 175 6.35 0.50 9.12
C GLN A 175 6.15 -1.02 9.03
N SER A 176 6.78 -1.79 9.91
CA SER A 176 6.72 -3.26 9.94
C SER A 176 5.34 -3.85 10.23
N GLY A 177 4.45 -3.09 10.87
CA GLY A 177 3.10 -3.52 11.24
C GLY A 177 2.04 -3.27 10.15
N ASN A 178 2.43 -3.14 8.89
CA ASN A 178 1.49 -2.88 7.81
C ASN A 178 0.62 -4.12 7.52
N THR A 179 -0.69 -3.89 7.34
CA THR A 179 -1.67 -4.94 7.02
C THR A 179 -2.26 -4.75 5.64
N PHE A 180 -1.58 -3.99 4.78
CA PHE A 180 -2.01 -3.80 3.40
C PHE A 180 -1.93 -5.13 2.65
N SER A 181 -3.03 -5.51 2.02
CA SER A 181 -3.18 -6.77 1.27
C SER A 181 -3.61 -6.52 -0.17
N GLY A 182 -3.50 -5.28 -0.63
CA GLY A 182 -3.90 -4.84 -1.96
C GLY A 182 -2.78 -4.97 -2.99
N LEU A 183 -2.85 -4.15 -4.04
CA LEU A 183 -1.85 -4.10 -5.11
C LEU A 183 -0.93 -2.88 -4.94
N TRP A 184 0.38 -3.15 -4.88
CA TRP A 184 1.42 -2.14 -5.06
C TRP A 184 1.77 -2.03 -6.54
N THR A 185 1.42 -0.92 -7.16
CA THR A 185 1.86 -0.60 -8.51
C THR A 185 3.07 0.33 -8.44
N VAL A 186 4.11 0.05 -9.21
CA VAL A 186 5.32 0.90 -9.27
C VAL A 186 5.53 1.37 -10.70
N SER A 187 5.54 2.68 -10.91
CA SER A 187 5.76 3.31 -12.22
C SER A 187 6.71 4.48 -12.05
N THR A 188 7.66 4.67 -12.97
CA THR A 188 8.55 5.85 -13.03
C THR A 188 9.14 6.29 -11.68
N SER A 189 9.42 5.35 -10.78
CA SER A 189 9.96 5.57 -9.43
C SER A 189 10.49 4.27 -8.83
N THR A 190 11.20 4.37 -7.72
CA THR A 190 11.53 3.24 -6.86
C THR A 190 10.55 3.15 -5.69
N LEU A 191 9.98 1.96 -5.47
CA LEU A 191 9.29 1.61 -4.23
C LEU A 191 10.24 0.73 -3.40
N ALA A 192 10.67 1.22 -2.24
CA ALA A 192 11.68 0.56 -1.42
C ALA A 192 11.16 0.25 -0.01
N SER A 193 11.50 -0.91 0.53
CA SER A 193 11.28 -1.19 1.95
C SER A 193 12.46 -0.78 2.82
N LEU A 194 12.16 -0.42 4.07
CA LEU A 194 13.15 -0.17 5.12
C LEU A 194 13.04 -1.11 6.34
N SER A 195 12.04 -1.99 6.36
CA SER A 195 11.85 -2.96 7.44
C SER A 195 11.03 -4.17 7.00
N ASP A 196 11.22 -5.27 7.72
CA ASP A 196 10.45 -6.51 7.57
C ASP A 196 8.95 -6.26 7.77
N GLY A 197 8.12 -6.81 6.88
CA GLY A 197 6.66 -6.65 6.93
C GLY A 197 6.15 -5.29 6.44
N SER A 198 7.05 -4.39 6.00
CA SER A 198 6.64 -3.05 5.54
C SER A 198 5.67 -3.03 4.37
N PHE A 199 5.62 -4.06 3.53
CA PHE A 199 4.66 -4.13 2.42
C PHE A 199 3.37 -4.89 2.76
N GLY A 200 3.23 -5.40 3.98
CA GLY A 200 2.12 -6.26 4.37
C GLY A 200 2.14 -7.58 3.59
N THR A 201 0.97 -8.00 3.10
CA THR A 201 0.78 -9.21 2.28
C THR A 201 0.36 -8.89 0.84
N GLY A 202 0.59 -7.64 0.41
CA GLY A 202 0.16 -7.17 -0.90
C GLY A 202 0.86 -7.86 -2.07
N SER A 203 0.25 -7.74 -3.24
CA SER A 203 0.83 -8.10 -4.54
C SER A 203 1.56 -6.91 -5.15
N PHE A 204 2.37 -7.16 -6.17
CA PHE A 204 3.17 -6.14 -6.85
C PHE A 204 2.97 -6.19 -8.37
N LEU A 205 2.85 -5.01 -8.98
CA LEU A 205 2.92 -4.77 -10.41
C LEU A 205 3.99 -3.70 -10.67
N ILE A 206 5.03 -4.05 -11.39
CA ILE A 206 6.11 -3.13 -11.76
C ILE A 206 5.94 -2.78 -13.24
N ASN A 207 5.59 -1.53 -13.52
CA ASN A 207 5.46 -1.01 -14.88
C ASN A 207 6.81 -0.49 -15.41
N ASP A 208 6.83 -0.07 -16.67
CA ASP A 208 7.97 0.58 -17.30
C ASP A 208 8.52 1.74 -16.45
N GLY A 209 9.85 1.76 -16.29
CA GLY A 209 10.58 2.73 -15.47
C GLY A 209 10.37 2.60 -13.95
N GLY A 210 9.59 1.61 -13.49
CA GLY A 210 9.41 1.29 -12.09
C GLY A 210 10.50 0.36 -11.55
N VAL A 211 10.89 0.56 -10.29
CA VAL A 211 11.84 -0.33 -9.59
C VAL A 211 11.24 -0.75 -8.25
N LEU A 212 11.15 -2.05 -8.00
CA LEU A 212 10.81 -2.58 -6.68
C LEU A 212 12.09 -3.01 -5.95
N ASP A 213 12.27 -2.50 -4.74
CA ASP A 213 13.42 -2.81 -3.89
C ASP A 213 12.95 -3.35 -2.53
N ILE A 214 13.10 -4.66 -2.32
CA ILE A 214 12.72 -5.33 -1.08
C ILE A 214 13.99 -5.70 -0.30
N SER A 215 14.26 -4.97 0.77
CA SER A 215 15.45 -5.12 1.63
C SER A 215 15.31 -6.15 2.76
N TYR A 216 14.31 -7.05 2.68
CA TYR A 216 14.05 -8.10 3.66
C TYR A 216 13.49 -9.37 3.02
N GLU A 217 13.45 -10.46 3.78
CA GLU A 217 12.79 -11.71 3.34
C GLU A 217 11.27 -11.49 3.24
N PHE A 218 10.77 -11.13 2.05
CA PHE A 218 9.35 -10.98 1.84
C PHE A 218 8.68 -12.34 1.79
N ARG A 219 7.74 -12.58 2.70
CA ARG A 219 6.98 -13.84 2.76
C ARG A 219 5.54 -13.54 3.18
N ASP A 220 4.61 -13.73 2.25
CA ASP A 220 3.19 -13.73 2.58
C ASP A 220 2.82 -15.05 3.28
N ALA A 221 2.46 -14.95 4.57
CA ALA A 221 2.02 -16.09 5.37
C ALA A 221 0.76 -16.77 4.80
N THR A 222 -0.04 -16.05 4.01
CA THR A 222 -1.25 -16.58 3.36
C THR A 222 -0.99 -17.13 1.96
N SER A 223 0.24 -16.97 1.42
CA SER A 223 0.67 -17.49 0.11
C SER A 223 -0.15 -16.96 -1.08
N THR A 224 -0.67 -15.73 -1.01
CA THR A 224 -1.50 -15.12 -2.05
C THR A 224 -0.78 -14.06 -2.88
N SER A 225 0.29 -13.45 -2.35
CA SER A 225 1.04 -12.38 -3.02
C SER A 225 1.60 -12.80 -4.39
N THR A 226 1.42 -11.96 -5.39
CA THR A 226 1.93 -12.15 -6.75
C THR A 226 2.90 -11.05 -7.14
N LEU A 227 3.84 -11.32 -8.05
CA LEU A 227 4.71 -10.31 -8.66
C LEU A 227 4.57 -10.32 -10.18
N THR A 228 4.14 -9.20 -10.75
CA THR A 228 4.15 -8.99 -12.20
C THR A 228 5.15 -7.89 -12.54
N ILE A 229 6.05 -8.17 -13.49
CA ILE A 229 7.01 -7.19 -13.99
C ILE A 229 6.77 -7.02 -15.49
N GLU A 230 6.35 -5.82 -15.90
CA GLU A 230 6.18 -5.46 -17.30
C GLU A 230 7.51 -5.08 -17.95
N THR A 231 7.53 -5.00 -19.28
CA THR A 231 8.73 -4.55 -20.02
C THR A 231 9.21 -3.19 -19.50
N GLY A 232 10.48 -3.11 -19.12
CA GLY A 232 11.11 -1.89 -18.59
C GLY A 232 10.96 -1.69 -17.07
N GLY A 233 10.19 -2.54 -16.39
CA GLY A 233 10.17 -2.63 -14.94
C GLY A 233 11.31 -3.50 -14.40
N LEU A 234 11.78 -3.20 -13.18
CA LEU A 234 12.88 -3.92 -12.54
C LEU A 234 12.55 -4.34 -11.11
N PHE A 235 12.93 -5.56 -10.74
CA PHE A 235 12.97 -6.01 -9.36
C PHE A 235 14.43 -6.15 -8.88
N GLN A 236 14.79 -5.42 -7.83
CA GLN A 236 16.11 -5.47 -7.22
C GLN A 236 16.25 -6.71 -6.34
N LEU A 237 17.16 -7.60 -6.73
CA LEU A 237 17.61 -8.72 -5.92
C LEU A 237 18.68 -8.20 -4.93
N ASN A 238 18.36 -8.25 -3.64
CA ASN A 238 19.26 -7.81 -2.59
C ASN A 238 20.07 -8.98 -2.03
N SER A 239 21.34 -8.72 -1.73
CA SER A 239 22.30 -9.72 -1.26
C SER A 239 21.80 -10.48 -0.02
N GLY A 240 21.86 -11.82 -0.07
CA GLY A 240 21.48 -12.68 1.04
C GLY A 240 19.99 -12.70 1.38
N ILE A 241 19.13 -12.09 0.55
CA ILE A 241 17.68 -12.04 0.74
C ILE A 241 17.00 -12.96 -0.29
N THR A 242 16.00 -13.70 0.18
CA THR A 242 15.10 -14.48 -0.69
C THR A 242 13.67 -13.97 -0.54
N SER A 243 13.06 -13.46 -1.60
CA SER A 243 11.64 -13.08 -1.60
C SER A 243 10.77 -14.22 -2.09
N TYR A 244 9.61 -14.44 -1.48
CA TYR A 244 8.69 -15.54 -1.77
C TYR A 244 7.39 -14.99 -2.35
N PHE A 245 7.01 -15.48 -3.53
CA PHE A 245 5.77 -15.12 -4.21
C PHE A 245 5.02 -16.38 -4.61
N ASN A 246 3.69 -16.31 -4.67
CA ASN A 246 2.85 -17.41 -5.14
C ASN A 246 3.00 -17.63 -6.64
N SER A 247 3.06 -16.53 -7.38
CA SER A 247 3.29 -16.52 -8.81
C SER A 247 4.13 -15.31 -9.20
N ILE A 248 4.93 -15.49 -10.25
CA ILE A 248 5.70 -14.41 -10.87
C ILE A 248 5.42 -14.42 -12.37
N THR A 249 5.14 -13.26 -12.94
CA THR A 249 4.92 -13.07 -14.38
C THR A 249 5.86 -11.99 -14.91
N LEU A 250 6.62 -12.32 -15.96
CA LEU A 250 7.55 -11.41 -16.64
C LEU A 250 7.01 -11.10 -18.03
N ASN A 251 6.51 -9.88 -18.25
CA ASN A 251 5.95 -9.42 -19.52
C ASN A 251 4.93 -10.43 -20.11
N GLY A 252 3.98 -10.86 -19.28
CA GLY A 252 2.96 -11.85 -19.63
C GLY A 252 3.41 -13.32 -19.61
N ILE A 253 4.69 -13.63 -19.36
CA ILE A 253 5.20 -15.00 -19.27
C ILE A 253 5.29 -15.41 -17.79
N ALA A 254 4.48 -16.38 -17.38
CA ALA A 254 4.56 -16.95 -16.03
C ALA A 254 5.90 -17.71 -15.83
N LEU A 255 6.51 -17.55 -14.66
CA LEU A 255 7.63 -18.37 -14.21
C LEU A 255 7.12 -19.65 -13.53
N ASP A 256 7.83 -20.74 -13.78
CA ASP A 256 7.57 -22.01 -13.11
C ASP A 256 7.92 -21.93 -11.61
N ALA A 257 7.39 -22.88 -10.86
CA ALA A 257 7.74 -23.06 -9.45
C ALA A 257 9.24 -23.37 -9.29
N GLY A 258 9.90 -22.67 -8.36
CA GLY A 258 11.32 -22.84 -8.11
C GLY A 258 11.95 -21.68 -7.37
N THR A 259 13.20 -21.86 -6.95
CA THR A 259 14.04 -20.79 -6.42
C THR A 259 15.04 -20.38 -7.50
N TYR A 260 15.16 -19.08 -7.75
CA TYR A 260 15.97 -18.50 -8.79
C TYR A 260 16.90 -17.43 -8.20
N THR A 261 18.17 -17.54 -8.51
CA THR A 261 19.17 -16.46 -8.43
C THR A 261 19.23 -15.73 -9.77
N PHE A 262 19.92 -14.59 -9.83
CA PHE A 262 20.14 -13.89 -11.10
C PHE A 262 20.80 -14.77 -12.16
N SER A 263 21.77 -15.62 -11.76
CA SER A 263 22.48 -16.52 -12.66
C SER A 263 21.66 -17.69 -13.20
N ASP A 264 20.53 -18.03 -12.55
CA ASP A 264 19.65 -19.11 -13.02
C ASP A 264 18.75 -18.68 -14.19
N LEU A 265 18.67 -17.37 -14.45
CA LEU A 265 17.82 -16.77 -15.47
C LEU A 265 18.57 -16.64 -16.80
N ASP A 266 17.86 -16.85 -17.92
CA ASP A 266 18.39 -16.51 -19.24
C ASP A 266 18.45 -14.97 -19.43
N ALA A 267 19.23 -14.52 -20.42
CA ALA A 267 19.44 -13.09 -20.68
C ALA A 267 18.13 -12.30 -20.92
N GLY A 268 17.09 -12.94 -21.45
CA GLY A 268 15.79 -12.29 -21.65
C GLY A 268 15.06 -12.06 -20.33
N LYS A 269 15.11 -13.03 -19.42
CA LYS A 269 14.56 -12.91 -18.06
C LYS A 269 15.40 -12.01 -17.15
N GLN A 270 16.72 -12.01 -17.31
CA GLN A 270 17.62 -11.14 -16.54
C GLN A 270 17.30 -9.66 -16.73
N ALA A 271 16.72 -9.25 -17.87
CA ALA A 271 16.34 -7.86 -18.14
C ALA A 271 15.28 -7.29 -17.17
N PHE A 272 14.59 -8.14 -16.39
CA PHE A 272 13.58 -7.74 -15.40
C PHE A 272 14.12 -7.62 -13.97
N PHE A 273 15.42 -7.91 -13.78
CA PHE A 273 16.04 -7.93 -12.46
C PHE A 273 17.33 -7.13 -12.45
N THR A 274 17.63 -6.56 -11.31
CA THR A 274 18.95 -5.99 -11.01
C THR A 274 19.55 -6.77 -9.85
N ASP A 275 20.82 -7.09 -9.93
CA ASP A 275 21.55 -7.79 -8.88
C ASP A 275 22.89 -7.09 -8.68
N ILE A 276 22.91 -6.16 -7.72
CA ILE A 276 24.10 -5.32 -7.50
C ILE A 276 25.22 -6.13 -6.84
N ASP A 277 24.85 -7.13 -6.03
CA ASP A 277 25.78 -7.83 -5.13
C ASP A 277 25.91 -9.35 -5.41
N GLY A 278 25.11 -9.92 -6.31
CA GLY A 278 25.32 -11.26 -6.88
C GLY A 278 24.70 -12.42 -6.11
N THR A 279 23.97 -12.20 -5.01
CA THR A 279 23.49 -13.29 -4.13
C THR A 279 22.01 -13.24 -3.76
N GLY A 280 21.28 -12.24 -4.26
CA GLY A 280 19.84 -12.18 -4.04
C GLY A 280 19.11 -13.28 -4.82
N SER A 281 17.96 -13.70 -4.30
CA SER A 281 17.13 -14.72 -4.94
C SER A 281 15.64 -14.46 -4.71
N PHE A 282 14.82 -15.18 -5.47
CA PHE A 282 13.38 -15.25 -5.22
C PHE A 282 12.89 -16.69 -5.38
N THR A 283 11.76 -16.99 -4.76
CA THR A 283 11.11 -18.30 -4.85
C THR A 283 9.66 -18.15 -5.29
N VAL A 284 9.29 -18.89 -6.34
CA VAL A 284 7.91 -19.08 -6.78
C VAL A 284 7.36 -20.32 -6.08
N VAL A 285 6.44 -20.12 -5.14
CA VAL A 285 5.80 -21.18 -4.34
C VAL A 285 4.38 -21.39 -4.88
N PRO A 286 4.10 -22.47 -5.63
CA PRO A 286 2.76 -22.70 -6.18
C PRO A 286 1.74 -22.96 -5.06
N GLU A 287 0.49 -22.54 -5.28
CA GLU A 287 -0.58 -22.81 -4.33
C GLU A 287 -0.70 -24.31 -4.01
N PRO A 288 -0.77 -24.70 -2.72
CA PRO A 288 -0.89 -26.10 -2.31
C PRO A 288 -2.16 -26.81 -2.80
N THR A 289 -3.10 -26.10 -3.42
CA THR A 289 -4.48 -26.54 -3.56
C THR A 289 -4.70 -27.43 -4.79
N THR A 290 -4.12 -27.13 -5.95
CA THR A 290 -4.45 -27.88 -7.18
C THR A 290 -3.95 -29.32 -7.13
N THR A 291 -2.73 -29.54 -6.66
CA THR A 291 -2.13 -30.88 -6.59
C THR A 291 -2.77 -31.72 -5.49
N ALA A 292 -3.05 -31.12 -4.32
CA ALA A 292 -3.72 -31.81 -3.23
C ALA A 292 -5.17 -32.18 -3.58
N LEU A 293 -5.90 -31.30 -4.26
CA LEU A 293 -7.27 -31.58 -4.71
C LEU A 293 -7.27 -32.62 -5.84
N MET A 294 -6.29 -32.60 -6.75
CA MET A 294 -6.17 -33.60 -7.81
C MET A 294 -5.84 -34.98 -7.22
N ILE A 295 -4.91 -35.08 -6.27
CA ILE A 295 -4.61 -36.35 -5.59
C ILE A 295 -5.82 -36.83 -4.77
N GLY A 296 -6.46 -35.92 -4.02
CA GLY A 296 -7.64 -36.24 -3.23
C GLY A 296 -8.81 -36.74 -4.07
N SER A 297 -9.07 -36.12 -5.23
CA SER A 297 -10.11 -36.54 -6.16
C SER A 297 -9.80 -37.87 -6.86
N LEU A 298 -8.54 -38.15 -7.20
CA LEU A 298 -8.11 -39.45 -7.71
C LEU A 298 -8.32 -40.57 -6.67
N LEU A 299 -7.96 -40.33 -5.41
CA LEU A 299 -8.16 -41.29 -4.32
C LEU A 299 -9.65 -41.53 -4.05
N LEU A 300 -10.47 -40.48 -3.98
CA LEU A 300 -11.93 -40.58 -3.86
C LEU A 300 -12.53 -41.36 -5.03
N GLY A 301 -12.15 -41.04 -6.26
CA GLY A 301 -12.59 -41.78 -7.46
C GLY A 301 -12.27 -43.27 -7.36
N PHE A 302 -11.06 -43.62 -6.93
CA PHE A 302 -10.65 -45.02 -6.76
C PHE A 302 -11.48 -45.75 -5.68
N THR A 303 -11.77 -45.08 -4.55
CA THR A 303 -12.62 -45.68 -3.50
C THR A 303 -14.07 -45.89 -3.93
N LEU A 304 -14.62 -44.98 -4.73
CA LEU A 304 -15.99 -45.10 -5.26
C LEU A 304 -16.09 -46.21 -6.31
N ILE A 305 -15.09 -46.36 -7.19
CA ILE A 305 -15.04 -47.47 -8.15
C ILE A 305 -14.95 -48.82 -7.42
N ARG A 306 -14.17 -48.90 -6.34
CA ARG A 306 -14.01 -50.14 -5.56
C ARG A 306 -15.29 -50.56 -4.82
N ARG A 307 -16.15 -49.61 -4.43
CA ARG A 307 -17.44 -49.90 -3.76
C ARG A 307 -18.54 -50.41 -4.70
N ARG A 308 -18.36 -50.30 -6.02
CA ARG A 308 -19.35 -50.73 -7.03
C ARG A 308 -19.15 -52.16 -7.55
N LYS A 309 -18.09 -52.85 -7.14
CA LYS A 309 -17.86 -54.27 -7.43
C LYS A 309 -18.15 -55.09 -6.18
#